data_AF-A0A970HX99-F1
#
_entry.id   AF-A0A970HX99-F1
#
_cell.length_a   1.000
_cell.length_b   1.000
_cell.length_c   1.000
_cell.angle_alpha   90.00
_cell.angle_beta   90.00
_cell.angle_gamma   90.00
#
_symmetry.space_group_name_H-M   'P 1'
#
loop_
_entity.id
_entity.type
_entity.pdbx_description
1 polymer ?
#
loop_
_entity_poly.entity_id
_entity_poly.type
_entity_poly.pdbx_seq_one_letter_code
_entity_poly.pdbx_strand_id
1 'polypeptide(L)' 'MHDMLAEKLLMLERLLLKHDYHELLLRTRSRHLHEKALRMIRLKEELIRLLDDLLREDALPHASSYFSGDTTP' A
#
# COMPACT_ATOMS: atom_id res chain seq x y z
N MET A 1 -9.97 -13.53 -5.60
CA MET A 1 -10.54 -12.58 -6.60
C MET A 1 -10.51 -11.14 -6.11
N HIS A 2 -10.81 -10.89 -4.82
CA HIS A 2 -10.69 -9.56 -4.22
C HIS A 2 -9.24 -9.04 -4.18
N ASP A 3 -8.27 -9.92 -4.00
CA ASP A 3 -6.84 -9.56 -3.91
C ASP A 3 -6.28 -9.01 -5.22
N MET A 4 -6.65 -9.61 -6.36
CA MET A 4 -6.22 -9.13 -7.69
C MET A 4 -6.81 -7.75 -8.03
N LEU A 5 -8.02 -7.44 -7.53
CA LEU A 5 -8.59 -6.10 -7.68
C LEU A 5 -7.86 -5.10 -6.76
N ALA A 6 -7.57 -5.49 -5.52
CA ALA A 6 -6.84 -4.67 -4.57
C ALA A 6 -5.42 -4.34 -5.06
N GLU A 7 -4.68 -5.31 -5.61
CA GLU A 7 -3.38 -5.11 -6.24
C GLU A 7 -3.44 -4.11 -7.41
N LYS A 8 -4.44 -4.25 -8.29
CA LYS A 8 -4.62 -3.33 -9.43
C LYS A 8 -4.94 -1.91 -8.97
N LEU A 9 -5.79 -1.77 -7.95
CA LEU A 9 -6.09 -0.46 -7.34
C LEU A 9 -4.84 0.13 -6.70
N LEU A 10 -4.04 -0.67 -5.99
CA LEU A 10 -2.79 -0.23 -5.39
C LEU A 10 -1.78 0.26 -6.43
N MET A 11 -1.71 -0.43 -7.58
CA MET A 11 -0.86 -0.03 -8.71
C MET A 11 -1.31 1.30 -9.32
N LEU A 12 -2.62 1.51 -9.49
CA LEU A 12 -3.17 2.79 -9.94
C LEU A 12 -2.85 3.92 -8.95
N GLU A 13 -2.99 3.65 -7.64
CA GLU A 13 -2.67 4.61 -6.59
C GLU A 13 -1.21 5.08 -6.67
N ARG A 14 -0.27 4.15 -6.91
CA ARG A 14 1.15 4.45 -7.11
C ARG A 14 1.40 5.31 -8.35
N LEU A 15 0.70 5.03 -9.45
CA LEU A 15 0.81 5.80 -10.70
C LEU A 15 0.28 7.23 -10.52
N LEU A 16 -0.88 7.40 -9.89
CA LEU A 16 -1.46 8.70 -9.57
C LEU A 16 -0.57 9.52 -8.64
N LEU A 17 0.03 8.87 -7.64
CA LEU A 17 0.96 9.53 -6.72
C LEU A 17 2.23 10.02 -7.44
N LYS A 18 2.71 9.26 -8.43
CA LYS A 18 3.88 9.65 -9.22
C LYS A 18 3.57 10.77 -10.23
N HIS A 19 2.37 10.81 -10.79
CA HIS A 19 2.01 11.76 -11.84
C HIS A 19 1.40 13.05 -11.27
N ASP A 20 0.22 12.94 -10.66
CA ASP A 20 -0.63 14.08 -10.32
C ASP A 20 -0.06 14.88 -9.15
N TYR A 21 0.51 14.20 -8.17
CA TYR A 21 1.07 14.85 -7.00
C TYR A 21 2.44 15.50 -7.26
N HIS A 22 3.26 14.91 -8.15
CA HIS A 22 4.48 15.57 -8.63
C HIS A 22 4.13 16.80 -9.46
N GLU A 23 3.13 16.71 -10.33
CA GLU A 23 2.64 17.86 -11.08
C GLU A 23 2.11 18.97 -10.15
N LEU A 24 1.38 18.59 -9.09
CA LEU A 24 0.93 19.52 -8.07
C LEU A 24 2.11 20.21 -7.36
N LEU A 25 3.17 19.48 -7.01
CA LEU A 25 4.38 20.07 -6.43
C LEU A 25 5.08 21.06 -7.36
N LEU A 26 5.14 20.75 -8.66
CA LEU A 26 5.76 21.61 -9.67
C LEU A 26 4.94 22.88 -9.93
N ARG A 27 3.61 22.79 -9.90
CA ARG A 27 2.71 23.93 -10.16
C ARG A 27 2.51 24.82 -8.93
N THR A 28 2.79 24.33 -7.72
CA THR A 28 2.56 25.07 -6.48
C THR A 28 3.65 26.10 -6.22
N ARG A 29 3.30 27.39 -6.38
CA ARG A 29 4.22 28.53 -6.13
C ARG A 29 4.36 28.94 -4.66
N SER A 30 3.39 28.57 -3.82
CA SER A 30 3.42 28.86 -2.39
C SER A 30 4.24 27.81 -1.64
N ARG A 31 5.32 28.24 -0.98
CA ARG A 31 6.21 27.37 -0.18
C ARG A 31 5.44 26.57 0.89
N HIS A 32 4.49 27.19 1.56
CA HIS A 32 3.67 26.53 2.57
C HIS A 32 2.76 25.43 1.98
N LEU A 33 2.18 25.68 0.80
CA LEU A 33 1.38 24.68 0.09
C LEU A 33 2.26 23.54 -0.45
N HIS A 34 3.48 23.87 -0.91
CA HIS A 34 4.47 22.88 -1.35
C HIS A 34 4.87 21.93 -0.20
N GLU A 35 5.15 22.47 0.99
CA GLU A 35 5.44 21.66 2.18
C GLU A 35 4.25 20.79 2.62
N LYS A 36 3.02 21.30 2.51
CA LYS A 36 1.82 20.49 2.75
C LYS A 36 1.65 19.37 1.72
N ALA A 37 1.85 19.66 0.44
CA ALA A 37 1.80 18.66 -0.63
C ALA A 37 2.87 17.58 -0.44
N LEU A 38 4.10 17.95 -0.06
CA LEU A 38 5.17 16.99 0.27
C LEU A 38 4.77 16.07 1.43
N ARG A 39 4.20 16.63 2.51
CA ARG A 39 3.71 15.80 3.63
C ARG A 39 2.62 14.84 3.19
N MET A 40 1.68 15.30 2.37
CA MET A 40 0.59 14.47 1.86
C MET A 40 1.12 13.33 0.98
N ILE A 41 2.13 13.58 0.15
CA ILE A 41 2.78 12.56 -0.68
C ILE A 41 3.41 11.48 0.20
N ARG A 42 4.23 11.87 1.18
CA ARG A 42 4.88 10.92 2.09
C ARG A 42 3.86 10.04 2.84
N LEU A 43 2.77 10.63 3.32
CA LEU A 43 1.71 9.89 3.99
C LEU A 43 1.02 8.90 3.04
N LYS A 44 0.77 9.29 1.79
CA LYS A 44 0.24 8.39 0.75
C LYS A 44 1.21 7.24 0.43
N GLU A 45 2.52 7.50 0.37
CA GLU A 45 3.54 6.46 0.15
C GLU A 45 3.58 5.43 1.30
N GLU A 46 3.45 5.89 2.55
CA GLU A 46 3.35 4.99 3.71
C GLU A 46 2.05 4.19 3.69
N LEU A 47 0.91 4.81 3.38
CA LEU A 47 -0.38 4.11 3.27
C LEU A 47 -0.36 3.01 2.21
N ILE A 48 0.22 3.29 1.04
CA ILE A 48 0.38 2.31 -0.02
C ILE A 48 1.29 1.15 0.42
N ARG A 49 2.36 1.43 1.19
CA ARG A 49 3.23 0.38 1.74
C ARG A 49 2.49 -0.51 2.72
N LEU A 50 1.77 0.07 3.68
CA LEU A 50 0.97 -0.68 4.64
C LEU A 50 -0.09 -1.56 3.97
N LEU A 51 -0.75 -1.05 2.92
CA LEU A 51 -1.72 -1.83 2.16
C LEU A 51 -1.06 -2.97 1.35
N ASP A 52 0.15 -2.77 0.81
CA ASP A 52 0.92 -3.83 0.14
C ASP A 52 1.32 -4.92 1.14
N ASP A 53 1.74 -4.54 2.35
CA ASP A 53 2.11 -5.47 3.42
C ASP A 53 0.90 -6.31 3.88
N LEU A 54 -0.26 -5.67 4.07
CA LEU A 54 -1.51 -6.38 4.42
C LEU A 54 -1.94 -7.38 3.34
N LEU A 55 -1.87 -6.99 2.07
CA LEU A 55 -2.20 -7.90 0.97
C LEU A 55 -1.25 -9.10 0.90
N ARG A 56 0.03 -8.90 1.25
CA ARG A 56 1.01 -10.00 1.33
C ARG A 56 0.77 -10.91 2.52
N GLU A 57 0.37 -10.36 3.67
CA GLU A 57 0.02 -11.14 4.86
C GLU A 57 -1.22 -12.01 4.62
N ASP A 58 -2.26 -11.47 3.97
CA ASP A 58 -3.47 -12.22 3.59
C ASP A 58 -3.19 -13.30 2.52
N ALA A 59 -2.20 -13.07 1.65
CA ALA A 59 -1.80 -14.02 0.62
C ALA A 59 -0.90 -15.17 1.13
N LEU A 60 -0.34 -15.05 2.34
CA LEU A 60 0.39 -16.13 2.98
C LEU A 60 -0.60 -17.15 3.57
N PRO A 61 -0.59 -18.42 3.16
CA PRO A 61 -1.39 -19.43 3.85
C PRO A 61 -0.91 -19.46 5.30
N HIS A 62 -1.83 -19.21 6.25
CA HIS A 62 -1.54 -19.39 7.67
C HIS A 62 -0.93 -20.77 7.86
N ALA A 63 0.38 -20.83 8.07
CA ALA A 63 1.15 -22.05 8.30
C ALA A 63 0.87 -22.60 9.72
N SER A 64 -0.40 -22.73 10.07
CA SER A 64 -0.87 -23.16 11.37
C SER A 64 -2.12 -24.02 11.21
N SER A 65 -1.96 -25.23 10.63
CA SER A 65 -2.92 -26.32 10.85
C SER A 65 -2.35 -27.74 10.70
N TYR A 66 -1.03 -27.94 10.69
CA TYR A 66 -0.42 -29.27 10.53
C TYR A 66 0.25 -29.81 11.82
N PHE A 67 -0.29 -29.49 12.99
CA PHE A 67 0.00 -30.24 14.22
C PHE A 67 -1.32 -30.63 14.91
N SER A 68 -2.08 -31.49 14.24
CA SER A 68 -3.03 -32.39 14.89
C SER A 68 -2.98 -33.69 14.13
N GLY A 69 -2.32 -34.68 14.73
CA GLY A 69 -2.09 -35.99 14.13
C GLY A 69 -1.37 -36.87 15.14
N ASP A 70 -2.15 -37.32 16.13
CA ASP A 70 -2.05 -38.61 16.81
C ASP A 70 -0.67 -39.24 17.00
N THR A 71 -0.26 -39.40 18.26
CA THR A 71 0.49 -40.60 18.65
C THR A 71 0.30 -40.93 20.13
N THR A 72 -0.71 -41.74 20.42
CA THR A 72 -0.75 -42.59 21.62
C THR A 72 -1.23 -43.97 21.20
N PRO A 73 -0.42 -45.02 21.31
CA PRO A 73 -0.91 -46.36 21.61
C PRO A 73 -1.16 -46.53 23.12
#